data_AF-A0A963HMI6-F1
#
_entry.id   AF-A0A963HMI6-F1
#
_cell.length_a   1.000
_cell.length_b   1.000
_cell.length_c   1.000
_cell.angle_alpha   90.00
_cell.angle_beta   90.00
_cell.angle_gamma   90.00
#
_symmetry.space_group_name_H-M   'P 1'
#
loop_
_entity.id
_entity.type
_entity.pdbx_description
1 polymer ?
#
loop_
_entity_poly.entity_id
_entity_poly.type
_entity_poly.pdbx_seq_one_letter_code
_entity_poly.pdbx_strand_id
1 'polypeptide(L)'
;MLKQPDIIAAIATPPGKGGVGIVRISGKNLAPIAKTILGGLPTPRLAQLTNFSDAQGEIIDQGLVLYFPAPHSYTGEDVLELQGHGGPAIMNLLLGACLACGARMAQPGEFTLRAFLNQKLDLVQAESVADIIEASTSQAARCAVRSLQGRFSETIEGLVQSLISLRMLIEATLDFPEEEIEGMHNAAVNNQLSAIKTQLDDVLSSAHQGHLLQEGIKAVLVGEPNVGKSSLLNQLAEDDVAIVTEIPGTTRDSIQKTITLAGIPVHIIDTAGLRETSDIVERKGIERTQVAIKNADLLIRLTDLSRDAADDTNEALQAFSMDKPHINVFNKIDLVDQVPKVETHENTVNVYLSAKTGAGVELLREQILHAAGWQTGQAGEGLFMARQRHLEALEHTRTHLNRASEHSKNETEWVLLAEELRLAQDALSSITGRFTADDLLGEIFSRFCIGK
;
A
#
# COMPACT_ATOMS: atom_id res chain seq x y z
N MET A 1 15.98 31.81 -17.29
CA MET A 1 15.59 31.69 -15.87
C MET A 1 16.76 31.14 -15.10
N LEU A 2 17.29 31.88 -14.12
CA LEU A 2 18.41 31.45 -13.27
C LEU A 2 18.01 30.14 -12.58
N LYS A 3 18.72 29.04 -12.88
CA LYS A 3 18.58 27.74 -12.20
C LYS A 3 18.76 28.00 -10.69
N GLN A 4 17.69 27.85 -9.92
CA GLN A 4 17.82 27.76 -8.47
C GLN A 4 18.82 26.66 -8.13
N PRO A 5 19.66 26.82 -7.08
CA PRO A 5 20.47 25.72 -6.57
C PRO A 5 19.56 24.54 -6.23
N ASP A 6 19.78 23.39 -6.88
CA ASP A 6 18.93 22.20 -6.74
C ASP A 6 19.35 21.34 -5.52
N ILE A 7 19.58 22.02 -4.38
CA ILE A 7 19.85 21.39 -3.09
C ILE A 7 18.57 21.44 -2.27
N ILE A 8 18.15 20.30 -1.75
CA ILE A 8 16.96 20.16 -0.91
C ILE A 8 17.32 19.88 0.53
N ALA A 9 16.53 20.40 1.46
CA ALA A 9 16.63 20.11 2.88
C ALA A 9 15.26 19.87 3.50
N ALA A 10 15.20 18.96 4.49
CA ALA A 10 14.00 18.71 5.29
C ALA A 10 14.35 18.02 6.62
N ILE A 11 13.43 18.10 7.58
CA ILE A 11 13.48 17.29 8.80
C ILE A 11 13.04 15.86 8.44
N ALA A 12 13.91 14.88 8.66
CA ALA A 12 13.69 13.48 8.26
C ALA A 12 13.09 12.61 9.40
N THR A 13 13.03 13.13 10.61
CA THR A 13 12.40 12.48 11.78
C THR A 13 10.94 12.93 11.97
N PRO A 14 10.06 12.09 12.56
CA PRO A 14 8.68 12.47 12.84
C PRO A 14 8.58 13.77 13.65
N PRO A 15 7.54 14.59 13.43
CA PRO A 15 7.30 15.78 14.23
C PRO A 15 7.00 15.39 15.68
N GLY A 16 7.52 16.16 16.63
CA GLY A 16 7.30 15.91 18.05
C GLY A 16 8.52 16.24 18.90
N LYS A 17 8.55 15.68 20.10
CA LYS A 17 9.70 15.77 21.01
C LYS A 17 10.41 14.43 21.02
N GLY A 18 11.68 14.42 20.64
CA GLY A 18 12.53 13.23 20.67
C GLY A 18 13.91 13.55 21.25
N GLY A 19 14.65 12.51 21.64
CA GLY A 19 16.05 12.67 22.06
C GLY A 19 16.95 13.16 20.91
N VAL A 20 16.67 12.70 19.68
CA VAL A 20 17.41 13.04 18.47
C VAL A 20 16.43 13.45 17.36
N GLY A 21 16.80 14.47 16.58
CA GLY A 21 16.14 14.87 15.35
C GLY A 21 17.14 14.99 14.22
N ILE A 22 16.71 14.69 13.00
CA ILE A 22 17.60 14.67 11.82
C ILE A 22 17.12 15.70 10.80
N VAL A 23 18.02 16.60 10.39
CA VAL A 23 17.86 17.41 9.18
C VAL A 23 18.71 16.80 8.07
N ARG A 24 18.05 16.38 6.99
CA ARG A 24 18.70 15.78 5.82
C ARG A 24 18.79 16.79 4.69
N ILE A 25 19.93 16.82 4.03
CA ILE A 25 20.23 17.68 2.88
C ILE A 25 20.71 16.80 1.72
N SER A 26 20.20 17.00 0.51
CA SER A 26 20.64 16.30 -0.70
C SER A 26 20.84 17.30 -1.85
N GLY A 27 21.89 17.11 -2.64
CA GLY A 27 22.10 17.87 -3.86
C GLY A 27 23.53 17.77 -4.36
N LYS A 28 23.88 18.59 -5.35
CA LYS A 28 25.26 18.62 -5.88
C LYS A 28 26.14 19.56 -5.07
N ASN A 29 27.33 19.09 -4.69
CA ASN A 29 28.37 19.89 -4.02
C ASN A 29 27.88 20.52 -2.70
N LEU A 30 27.76 19.72 -1.65
CA LEU A 30 27.37 20.19 -0.32
C LEU A 30 28.49 20.87 0.48
N ALA A 31 29.71 20.95 -0.06
CA ALA A 31 30.86 21.55 0.63
C ALA A 31 30.65 23.00 1.10
N PRO A 32 29.98 23.90 0.32
CA PRO A 32 29.70 25.26 0.78
C PRO A 32 28.77 25.29 2.00
N ILE A 33 27.69 24.50 1.98
CA ILE A 33 26.73 24.41 3.10
C ILE A 33 27.43 23.82 4.33
N ALA A 34 28.19 22.73 4.15
CA ALA A 34 28.93 22.08 5.22
C ALA A 34 29.96 23.04 5.84
N LYS A 35 30.65 23.85 5.04
CA LYS A 35 31.61 24.84 5.55
C LYS A 35 30.94 25.90 6.43
N THR A 36 29.76 26.39 6.04
CA THR A 36 29.04 27.40 6.83
C THR A 36 28.50 26.83 8.13
N ILE A 37 27.83 25.67 8.06
CA ILE A 37 27.12 25.08 9.22
C ILE A 37 28.08 24.34 10.16
N LEU A 38 29.13 23.70 9.64
CA LEU A 38 29.99 22.77 10.37
C LEU A 38 31.45 23.21 10.46
N GLY A 39 31.84 24.27 9.74
CA GLY A 39 33.23 24.72 9.61
C GLY A 39 34.05 23.94 8.55
N GLY A 40 33.52 22.87 7.97
CA GLY A 40 34.19 22.08 6.95
C GLY A 40 33.35 20.91 6.45
N LEU A 41 33.81 20.25 5.39
CA LEU A 41 33.15 19.03 4.89
C LEU A 41 33.55 17.83 5.77
N PRO A 42 32.59 17.09 6.34
CA PRO A 42 32.88 15.92 7.17
C PRO A 42 33.56 14.79 6.41
N THR A 43 34.19 13.87 7.13
CA THR A 43 34.74 12.66 6.53
C THR A 43 33.60 11.75 6.04
N PRO A 44 33.63 11.25 4.79
CA PRO A 44 32.61 10.36 4.26
C PRO A 44 32.31 9.16 5.16
N ARG A 45 31.03 8.94 5.48
CA ARG A 45 30.49 7.78 6.21
C ARG A 45 31.08 7.56 7.60
N LEU A 46 31.66 8.59 8.21
CA LEU A 46 32.12 8.59 9.58
C LEU A 46 31.25 9.54 10.41
N ALA A 47 30.69 9.06 11.51
CA ALA A 47 29.97 9.92 12.45
C ALA A 47 30.97 10.87 13.13
N GLN A 48 30.72 12.17 13.03
CA GLN A 48 31.57 13.20 13.65
C GLN A 48 30.73 14.07 14.58
N LEU A 49 31.20 14.28 15.81
CA LEU A 49 30.62 15.23 16.75
C LEU A 49 31.10 16.64 16.38
N THR A 50 30.18 17.56 16.14
CA THR A 50 30.51 18.96 15.81
C THR A 50 29.43 19.92 16.31
N ASN A 51 29.75 21.20 16.33
CA ASN A 51 28.78 22.27 16.55
C ASN A 51 28.10 22.60 15.22
N PHE A 52 26.80 22.85 15.28
CA PHE A 52 26.02 23.38 14.17
C PHE A 52 25.85 24.88 14.36
N SER A 53 26.28 25.66 13.39
CA SER A 53 26.22 27.12 13.44
C SER A 53 25.29 27.69 12.35
N ASP A 54 24.74 28.87 12.62
CA ASP A 54 24.04 29.66 11.62
C ASP A 54 25.01 30.43 10.69
N ALA A 55 24.46 31.22 9.76
CA ALA A 55 25.26 32.02 8.83
C ALA A 55 26.05 33.16 9.51
N GLN A 56 25.70 33.52 10.74
CA GLN A 56 26.37 34.52 11.57
C GLN A 56 27.48 33.90 12.44
N GLY A 57 27.54 32.57 12.51
CA GLY A 57 28.51 31.83 13.32
C GLY A 57 28.03 31.52 14.74
N GLU A 58 26.79 31.87 15.09
CA GLU A 58 26.20 31.52 16.39
C GLU A 58 25.90 30.03 16.44
N ILE A 59 26.17 29.40 17.58
CA ILE A 59 25.94 27.96 17.77
C ILE A 59 24.44 27.73 17.98
N ILE A 60 23.85 26.94 17.08
CA ILE A 60 22.46 26.50 17.17
C ILE A 60 22.35 25.29 18.10
N ASP A 61 23.21 24.29 17.90
CA ASP A 61 23.21 23.03 18.63
C ASP A 61 24.56 22.30 18.50
N GLN A 62 24.75 21.23 19.26
CA GLN A 62 25.87 20.30 19.12
C GLN A 62 25.33 18.89 18.87
N GLY A 63 25.84 18.22 17.84
CA GLY A 63 25.30 16.93 17.41
C GLY A 63 26.24 16.13 16.52
N LEU A 64 25.73 15.02 16.01
CA LEU A 64 26.46 14.15 15.07
C LEU A 64 26.17 14.56 13.64
N VAL A 65 27.17 14.53 12.78
CA VAL A 65 27.01 14.68 11.34
C VAL A 65 27.48 13.44 10.59
N LEU A 66 26.75 13.09 9.54
CA LEU A 66 27.13 12.08 8.54
C LEU A 66 27.14 12.69 7.15
N TYR A 67 28.20 12.43 6.38
CA TYR A 67 28.31 12.82 4.98
C TYR A 67 28.38 11.59 4.07
N PHE A 68 27.54 11.54 3.05
CA PHE A 68 27.50 10.48 2.04
C PHE A 68 27.78 11.09 0.66
N PRO A 69 28.98 10.91 0.10
CA PRO A 69 29.29 11.44 -1.23
C PRO A 69 28.56 10.66 -2.33
N ALA A 70 28.21 11.36 -3.42
CA ALA A 70 27.71 10.73 -4.64
C ALA A 70 28.74 9.72 -5.21
N PRO A 71 28.31 8.62 -5.86
CA PRO A 71 26.92 8.15 -6.05
C PRO A 71 26.43 7.23 -4.92
N HIS A 72 27.15 7.20 -3.80
CA HIS A 72 27.04 6.18 -2.76
C HIS A 72 26.22 6.65 -1.55
N SER A 73 25.11 7.32 -1.84
CA SER A 73 24.10 7.83 -0.91
C SER A 73 22.71 7.27 -1.24
N TYR A 74 21.72 7.63 -0.43
CA TYR A 74 20.31 7.27 -0.66
C TYR A 74 19.77 7.84 -1.97
N THR A 75 19.95 9.14 -2.21
CA THR A 75 19.45 9.83 -3.41
C THR A 75 20.32 9.61 -4.63
N GLY A 76 21.55 9.09 -4.48
CA GLY A 76 22.56 9.04 -5.54
C GLY A 76 23.36 10.35 -5.70
N GLU A 77 23.00 11.41 -4.94
CA GLU A 77 23.72 12.68 -4.89
C GLU A 77 24.60 12.80 -3.64
N ASP A 78 25.22 13.95 -3.38
CA ASP A 78 25.81 14.20 -2.07
C ASP A 78 24.68 14.35 -1.04
N VAL A 79 24.80 13.68 0.12
CA VAL A 79 23.84 13.77 1.23
C VAL A 79 24.56 14.13 2.52
N LEU A 80 24.00 15.06 3.28
CA LEU A 80 24.43 15.43 4.62
C LEU A 80 23.28 15.20 5.61
N GLU A 81 23.54 14.53 6.72
CA GLU A 81 22.57 14.33 7.80
C GLU A 81 23.08 15.00 9.08
N LEU A 82 22.36 16.01 9.55
CA LEU A 82 22.62 16.73 10.80
C LEU A 82 21.73 16.12 11.90
N GLN A 83 22.33 15.42 12.85
CA GLN A 83 21.64 14.75 13.95
C GLN A 83 21.83 15.55 15.25
N GLY A 84 20.85 16.40 15.55
CA GLY A 84 20.84 17.26 16.74
C GLY A 84 19.80 16.82 17.77
N HIS A 85 19.58 17.64 18.79
CA HIS A 85 18.52 17.42 19.77
C HIS A 85 17.14 17.55 19.12
N GLY A 86 16.27 16.55 19.32
CA GLY A 86 14.96 16.43 18.67
C GLY A 86 13.87 17.38 19.17
N GLY A 87 14.24 18.59 19.59
CA GLY A 87 13.31 19.66 19.95
C GLY A 87 12.83 20.43 18.71
N PRO A 88 11.52 20.71 18.56
CA PRO A 88 10.99 21.41 17.38
C PRO A 88 11.67 22.75 17.08
N ALA A 89 12.05 23.51 18.11
CA ALA A 89 12.74 24.79 17.95
C ALA A 89 14.14 24.60 17.33
N ILE A 90 14.93 23.64 17.82
CA ILE A 90 16.26 23.34 17.32
C ILE A 90 16.19 22.83 15.87
N MET A 91 15.27 21.90 15.59
CA MET A 91 15.09 21.37 14.24
C MET A 91 14.72 22.46 13.22
N ASN A 92 13.84 23.40 13.60
CA ASN A 92 13.49 24.53 12.74
C ASN A 92 14.65 25.52 12.54
N LEU A 93 15.47 25.76 13.56
CA LEU A 93 16.67 26.59 13.44
C LEU A 93 17.70 25.95 12.51
N LEU A 94 17.98 24.65 12.65
CA LEU A 94 18.89 23.92 11.77
C LEU A 94 18.41 23.91 10.32
N LEU A 95 17.11 23.63 10.11
CA LEU A 95 16.51 23.68 8.78
C LEU A 95 16.60 25.10 8.20
N GLY A 96 16.27 26.12 8.97
CA GLY A 96 16.40 27.53 8.58
C GLY A 96 17.82 27.90 8.17
N ALA A 97 18.83 27.43 8.90
CA ALA A 97 20.24 27.62 8.55
C ALA A 97 20.61 26.96 7.21
N CYS A 98 20.11 25.74 6.95
CA CYS A 98 20.29 25.07 5.66
C CYS A 98 19.67 25.87 4.51
N LEU A 99 18.45 26.38 4.71
CA LEU A 99 17.74 27.19 3.70
C LEU A 99 18.47 28.52 3.43
N ALA A 100 18.97 29.18 4.48
CA ALA A 100 19.77 30.39 4.36
C ALA A 100 21.08 30.17 3.58
N CYS A 101 21.61 28.94 3.60
CA CYS A 101 22.80 28.54 2.83
C CYS A 101 22.50 28.12 1.38
N GLY A 102 21.27 28.33 0.90
CA GLY A 102 20.89 28.08 -0.49
C GLY A 102 20.22 26.73 -0.75
N ALA A 103 19.88 25.96 0.29
CA ALA A 103 18.94 24.85 0.11
C ALA A 103 17.51 25.38 -0.06
N ARG A 104 16.65 24.64 -0.76
CA ARG A 104 15.19 24.82 -0.70
C ARG A 104 14.56 23.73 0.15
N MET A 105 13.33 23.96 0.58
CA MET A 105 12.54 22.90 1.20
C MET A 105 12.30 21.76 0.20
N ALA A 106 12.52 20.53 0.66
CA ALA A 106 12.15 19.34 -0.10
C ALA A 106 10.63 19.25 -0.24
N GLN A 107 10.17 18.79 -1.40
CA GLN A 107 8.78 18.39 -1.60
C GLN A 107 8.51 17.02 -0.94
N PRO A 108 7.24 16.66 -0.71
CA PRO A 108 6.87 15.31 -0.28
C PRO A 108 7.48 14.24 -1.21
N GLY A 109 8.14 13.23 -0.65
CA GLY A 109 8.73 12.11 -1.39
C GLY A 109 9.94 12.45 -2.25
N GLU A 110 10.46 13.69 -2.20
CA GLU A 110 11.46 14.14 -3.15
C GLU A 110 12.81 13.42 -3.01
N PHE A 111 13.21 12.98 -1.81
CA PHE A 111 14.46 12.23 -1.68
C PHE A 111 14.36 10.86 -2.36
N THR A 112 13.23 10.18 -2.21
CA THR A 112 12.93 8.88 -2.83
C THR A 112 12.76 9.05 -4.35
N LEU A 113 12.09 10.12 -4.81
CA LEU A 113 12.00 10.46 -6.23
C LEU A 113 13.39 10.65 -6.84
N ARG A 114 14.30 11.37 -6.18
CA ARG A 114 15.69 11.52 -6.64
C ARG A 114 16.43 10.19 -6.67
N ALA A 115 16.22 9.32 -5.68
CA ALA A 115 16.78 7.97 -5.68
C ALA A 115 16.32 7.17 -6.92
N PHE A 116 15.02 7.23 -7.26
CA PHE A 116 14.46 6.61 -8.46
C PHE A 116 15.06 7.21 -9.75
N LEU A 117 15.08 8.54 -9.89
CA LEU A 117 15.62 9.23 -11.07
C LEU A 117 17.12 8.95 -11.28
N ASN A 118 17.86 8.75 -10.19
CA ASN A 118 19.28 8.37 -10.21
C ASN A 118 19.50 6.84 -10.25
N GLN A 119 18.46 6.06 -10.57
CA GLN A 119 18.51 4.60 -10.76
C GLN A 119 19.03 3.85 -9.52
N LYS A 120 18.84 4.40 -8.32
CA LYS A 120 19.15 3.74 -7.05
C LYS A 120 18.08 2.74 -6.64
N LEU A 121 16.86 2.99 -7.07
CA LEU A 121 15.64 2.21 -6.82
C LEU A 121 14.83 2.18 -8.11
N ASP A 122 14.11 1.09 -8.38
CA ASP A 122 13.00 1.10 -9.33
C ASP A 122 11.72 1.69 -8.71
N LEU A 123 10.64 1.79 -9.50
CA LEU A 123 9.40 2.40 -9.04
C LEU A 123 8.71 1.60 -7.92
N VAL A 124 8.77 0.27 -7.97
CA VAL A 124 8.17 -0.58 -6.92
C VAL A 124 8.96 -0.47 -5.63
N GLN A 125 10.29 -0.46 -5.70
CA GLN A 125 11.15 -0.27 -4.55
C GLN A 125 10.92 1.10 -3.90
N ALA A 126 10.75 2.14 -4.72
CA ALA A 126 10.38 3.48 -4.22
C ALA A 126 9.03 3.46 -3.48
N GLU A 127 8.00 2.82 -4.04
CA GLU A 127 6.69 2.63 -3.39
C GLU A 127 6.81 1.86 -2.07
N SER A 128 7.66 0.83 -2.04
CA SER A 128 7.88 -0.01 -0.87
C SER A 128 8.48 0.76 0.31
N VAL A 129 9.17 1.88 0.06
CA VAL A 129 9.68 2.76 1.13
C VAL A 129 8.52 3.32 1.95
N ALA A 130 7.44 3.79 1.30
CA ALA A 130 6.24 4.24 2.00
C ALA A 130 5.58 3.09 2.77
N ASP A 131 5.45 1.93 2.12
CA ASP A 131 4.78 0.77 2.69
C ASP A 131 5.45 0.28 3.98
N ILE A 132 6.78 0.32 4.07
CA ILE A 132 7.52 -0.02 5.30
C ILE A 132 7.20 0.93 6.46
N ILE A 133 7.00 2.21 6.15
CA ILE A 133 6.77 3.25 7.16
C ILE A 133 5.34 3.18 7.69
N GLU A 134 4.39 2.87 6.81
CA GLU A 134 2.96 2.81 7.10
C GLU A 134 2.53 1.45 7.66
N ALA A 135 3.34 0.40 7.48
CA ALA A 135 3.03 -0.96 7.93
C ALA A 135 2.65 -1.01 9.42
N SER A 136 1.39 -1.35 9.68
CA SER A 136 0.82 -1.50 11.03
C SER A 136 0.99 -2.92 11.60
N THR A 137 1.31 -3.90 10.75
CA THR A 137 1.50 -5.31 11.15
C THR A 137 2.91 -5.80 10.79
N SER A 138 3.43 -6.76 11.57
CA SER A 138 4.74 -7.36 11.28
C SER A 138 4.79 -8.07 9.93
N GLN A 139 3.64 -8.59 9.47
CA GLN A 139 3.54 -9.27 8.18
C GLN A 139 3.62 -8.27 7.02
N ALA A 140 2.88 -7.16 7.11
CA ALA A 140 2.96 -6.07 6.12
C ALA A 140 4.40 -5.50 6.06
N ALA A 141 5.03 -5.25 7.20
CA ALA A 141 6.41 -4.76 7.27
C ALA A 141 7.41 -5.71 6.60
N ARG A 142 7.30 -7.04 6.86
CA ARG A 142 8.16 -8.04 6.23
C ARG A 142 7.94 -8.13 4.72
N CYS A 143 6.70 -8.03 4.25
CA CYS A 143 6.40 -8.02 2.81
C CYS A 143 6.95 -6.77 2.14
N ALA A 144 6.79 -5.59 2.76
CA ALA A 144 7.31 -4.34 2.25
C ALA A 144 8.85 -4.33 2.17
N VAL A 145 9.54 -4.93 3.15
CA VAL A 145 11.00 -5.14 3.09
C VAL A 145 11.41 -6.04 1.93
N ARG A 146 10.66 -7.11 1.64
CA ARG A 146 10.94 -8.00 0.49
C ARG A 146 10.75 -7.30 -0.86
N SER A 147 9.69 -6.50 -1.00
CA SER A 147 9.49 -5.67 -2.19
C SER A 147 10.60 -4.62 -2.34
N LEU A 148 11.03 -3.98 -1.25
CA LEU A 148 12.18 -3.06 -1.26
C LEU A 148 13.49 -3.77 -1.64
N GLN A 149 13.68 -5.03 -1.25
CA GLN A 149 14.82 -5.85 -1.68
C GLN A 149 14.80 -6.21 -3.17
N GLY A 150 13.73 -5.88 -3.90
CA GLY A 150 13.62 -6.09 -5.34
C GLY A 150 12.96 -7.40 -5.76
N ARG A 151 12.48 -8.24 -4.82
CA ARG A 151 11.93 -9.56 -5.16
C ARG A 151 10.71 -9.51 -6.09
N PHE A 152 9.82 -8.54 -5.89
CA PHE A 152 8.68 -8.36 -6.79
C PHE A 152 9.16 -7.91 -8.17
N SER A 153 10.06 -6.94 -8.23
CA SER A 153 10.68 -6.48 -9.48
C SER A 153 11.37 -7.61 -10.23
N GLU A 154 12.15 -8.46 -9.56
CA GLU A 154 12.79 -9.65 -10.14
C GLU A 154 11.75 -10.62 -10.75
N THR A 155 10.63 -10.83 -10.06
CA THR A 155 9.55 -11.70 -10.53
C THR A 155 8.88 -11.14 -11.79
N ILE A 156 8.58 -9.84 -11.79
CA ILE A 156 8.02 -9.12 -12.95
C ILE A 156 9.01 -9.12 -14.11
N GLU A 157 10.29 -8.87 -13.86
CA GLU A 157 11.35 -8.91 -14.88
C GLU A 157 11.50 -10.30 -15.49
N GLY A 158 11.37 -11.38 -14.70
CA GLY A 158 11.35 -12.75 -15.21
C GLY A 158 10.21 -13.02 -16.19
N LEU A 159 9.00 -12.52 -15.90
CA LEU A 159 7.86 -12.58 -16.81
C LEU A 159 8.11 -11.74 -18.08
N VAL A 160 8.65 -10.53 -17.94
CA VAL A 160 9.00 -9.68 -19.10
C VAL A 160 10.02 -10.37 -20.00
N GLN A 161 11.06 -11.02 -19.45
CA GLN A 161 12.05 -11.75 -20.26
C GLN A 161 11.43 -12.96 -20.98
N SER A 162 10.47 -13.62 -20.34
CA SER A 162 9.73 -14.74 -20.95
C SER A 162 8.85 -14.26 -22.10
N LEU A 163 8.19 -13.11 -21.96
CA LEU A 163 7.45 -12.44 -23.04
C LEU A 163 8.37 -12.03 -24.20
N ILE A 164 9.53 -11.42 -23.92
CA ILE A 164 10.51 -11.06 -24.95
C ILE A 164 10.95 -12.31 -25.72
N SER A 165 11.24 -13.40 -25.01
CA SER A 165 11.66 -14.67 -25.64
C SER A 165 10.58 -15.25 -26.55
N LEU A 166 9.31 -15.24 -26.11
CA LEU A 166 8.18 -15.68 -26.93
C LEU A 166 7.96 -14.79 -28.15
N ARG A 167 8.07 -13.46 -27.98
CA ARG A 167 7.96 -12.51 -29.09
C ARG A 167 9.05 -12.73 -30.13
N MET A 168 10.30 -12.97 -29.72
CA MET A 168 11.40 -13.29 -30.63
C MET A 168 11.12 -14.56 -31.45
N LEU A 169 10.52 -15.58 -30.83
CA LEU A 169 10.13 -16.81 -31.52
C LEU A 169 9.07 -16.53 -32.61
N ILE A 170 8.06 -15.72 -32.28
CA ILE A 170 6.98 -15.39 -33.21
C ILE A 170 7.49 -14.50 -34.36
N GLU A 171 8.32 -13.50 -34.08
CA GLU A 171 8.92 -12.65 -35.11
C GLU A 171 9.75 -13.47 -36.10
N ALA A 172 10.55 -14.44 -35.60
CA ALA A 172 11.30 -15.33 -36.47
C ALA A 172 10.39 -16.17 -37.38
N THR A 173 9.22 -16.61 -36.91
CA THR A 173 8.25 -17.34 -37.74
C THR A 173 7.53 -16.44 -38.75
N LEU A 174 7.22 -15.20 -38.38
CA LEU A 174 6.60 -14.22 -39.28
C LEU A 174 7.53 -13.77 -40.40
N ASP A 175 8.83 -13.61 -40.11
CA ASP A 175 9.84 -13.18 -41.08
C ASP A 175 10.23 -14.29 -42.09
N PHE A 176 10.12 -15.57 -41.70
CA PHE A 176 10.59 -16.72 -42.50
C PHE A 176 9.55 -17.85 -42.59
N PRO A 177 8.41 -17.65 -43.28
CA PRO A 177 7.32 -18.64 -43.36
C PRO A 177 7.59 -19.86 -44.25
N GLU A 178 8.71 -19.91 -44.99
CA GLU A 178 8.99 -20.97 -46.00
C GLU A 178 9.82 -22.16 -45.46
N GLU A 179 10.21 -22.18 -44.17
CA GLU A 179 10.97 -23.29 -43.57
C GLU A 179 10.02 -24.40 -43.04
N GLU A 180 10.22 -25.65 -43.49
CA GLU A 180 9.41 -26.87 -43.20
C GLU A 180 9.38 -27.33 -41.70
N ILE A 181 9.42 -26.41 -40.73
CA ILE A 181 9.44 -26.68 -39.28
C ILE A 181 8.13 -26.20 -38.59
N GLU A 182 7.02 -26.10 -39.32
CA GLU A 182 5.76 -25.47 -38.88
C GLU A 182 5.16 -26.11 -37.60
N GLY A 183 5.09 -27.44 -37.52
CA GLY A 183 4.41 -28.13 -36.41
C GLY A 183 5.11 -28.03 -35.05
N MET A 184 6.45 -27.97 -35.01
CA MET A 184 7.21 -27.87 -33.76
C MET A 184 7.18 -26.44 -33.18
N HIS A 185 7.13 -25.42 -34.03
CA HIS A 185 7.06 -24.02 -33.62
C HIS A 185 5.72 -23.70 -32.96
N ASN A 186 4.60 -24.17 -33.51
CA ASN A 186 3.27 -23.94 -32.94
C ASN A 186 3.11 -24.54 -31.54
N ALA A 187 3.62 -25.76 -31.34
CA ALA A 187 3.61 -26.39 -30.03
C ALA A 187 4.50 -25.63 -29.02
N ALA A 188 5.67 -25.15 -29.46
CA ALA A 188 6.57 -24.37 -28.62
C ALA A 188 5.95 -23.03 -28.19
N VAL A 189 5.33 -22.29 -29.13
CA VAL A 189 4.62 -21.02 -28.85
C VAL A 189 3.50 -21.24 -27.83
N ASN A 190 2.63 -22.23 -28.06
CA ASN A 190 1.51 -22.50 -27.15
C ASN A 190 1.97 -22.96 -25.75
N ASN A 191 3.02 -23.77 -25.67
CA ASN A 191 3.60 -24.20 -24.39
C ASN A 191 4.20 -23.02 -23.61
N GLN A 192 4.98 -22.15 -24.28
CA GLN A 192 5.55 -20.96 -23.66
C GLN A 192 4.45 -19.98 -23.22
N LEU A 193 3.45 -19.74 -24.07
CA LEU A 193 2.31 -18.89 -23.73
C LEU A 193 1.54 -19.42 -22.51
N SER A 194 1.28 -20.73 -22.45
CA SER A 194 0.63 -21.35 -21.29
C SER A 194 1.48 -21.21 -20.03
N ALA A 195 2.80 -21.40 -20.12
CA ALA A 195 3.71 -21.25 -18.98
C ALA A 195 3.72 -19.81 -18.44
N ILE A 196 3.75 -18.81 -19.32
CA ILE A 196 3.69 -17.39 -18.94
C ILE A 196 2.36 -17.09 -18.26
N LYS A 197 1.24 -17.61 -18.78
CA LYS A 197 -0.09 -17.42 -18.15
C LYS A 197 -0.15 -18.00 -16.75
N THR A 198 0.35 -19.23 -16.55
CA THR A 198 0.39 -19.85 -15.21
C THR A 198 1.26 -19.03 -14.26
N GLN A 199 2.45 -18.60 -14.68
CA GLN A 199 3.30 -17.74 -13.86
C GLN A 199 2.63 -16.40 -13.53
N LEU A 200 1.91 -15.80 -14.49
CA LEU A 200 1.17 -14.56 -14.26
C LEU A 200 0.04 -14.76 -13.24
N ASP A 201 -0.71 -15.85 -13.33
CA ASP A 201 -1.80 -16.15 -12.39
C ASP A 201 -1.26 -16.38 -10.97
N ASP A 202 -0.10 -17.03 -10.82
CA ASP A 202 0.58 -17.19 -9.52
C ASP A 202 1.01 -15.82 -8.93
N VAL A 203 1.55 -14.94 -9.77
CA VAL A 203 1.93 -13.57 -9.39
C VAL A 203 0.70 -12.74 -9.02
N LEU A 204 -0.38 -12.84 -9.80
CA LEU A 204 -1.63 -12.10 -9.56
C LEU A 204 -2.29 -12.57 -8.25
N SER A 205 -2.33 -13.88 -8.00
CA SER A 205 -2.81 -14.42 -6.73
C SER A 205 -1.99 -13.90 -5.55
N SER A 206 -0.65 -13.89 -5.66
CA SER A 206 0.25 -13.37 -4.63
C SER A 206 0.08 -11.86 -4.44
N ALA A 207 -0.09 -11.11 -5.53
CA ALA A 207 -0.32 -9.67 -5.52
C ALA A 207 -1.63 -9.30 -4.81
N HIS A 208 -2.71 -10.05 -5.02
CA HIS A 208 -3.97 -9.81 -4.31
C HIS A 208 -3.82 -9.98 -2.79
N GLN A 209 -3.13 -11.03 -2.35
CA GLN A 209 -2.85 -11.23 -0.92
C GLN A 209 -1.96 -10.09 -0.38
N GLY A 210 -0.96 -9.66 -1.14
CA GLY A 210 -0.11 -8.51 -0.83
C GLY A 210 -0.87 -7.19 -0.70
N HIS A 211 -1.85 -6.98 -1.58
CA HIS A 211 -2.72 -5.81 -1.58
C HIS A 211 -3.60 -5.75 -0.33
N LEU A 212 -4.16 -6.89 0.08
CA LEU A 212 -4.93 -6.98 1.32
C LEU A 212 -4.08 -6.64 2.56
N LEU A 213 -2.82 -7.06 2.59
CA LEU A 213 -1.89 -6.69 3.68
C LEU A 213 -1.57 -5.19 3.70
N GLN A 214 -1.63 -4.50 2.56
CA GLN A 214 -1.35 -3.07 2.42
C GLN A 214 -2.54 -2.19 2.76
N GLU A 215 -3.64 -2.36 2.02
CA GLU A 215 -4.84 -1.51 2.14
C GLU A 215 -5.74 -1.95 3.29
N GLY A 216 -5.59 -3.20 3.75
CA GLY A 216 -6.51 -3.82 4.69
C GLY A 216 -7.89 -4.10 4.07
N ILE A 217 -8.82 -4.47 4.94
CA ILE A 217 -10.22 -4.74 4.59
C ILE A 217 -11.08 -3.61 5.13
N LYS A 218 -11.84 -2.91 4.27
CA LYS A 218 -12.79 -1.87 4.69
C LYS A 218 -14.13 -2.52 5.00
N ALA A 219 -14.41 -2.71 6.29
CA ALA A 219 -15.65 -3.31 6.77
C ALA A 219 -16.59 -2.23 7.34
N VAL A 220 -17.88 -2.30 7.01
CA VAL A 220 -18.90 -1.44 7.63
C VAL A 220 -19.76 -2.30 8.56
N LEU A 221 -19.81 -1.91 9.84
CA LEU A 221 -20.62 -2.57 10.85
C LEU A 221 -21.96 -1.85 10.98
N VAL A 222 -23.03 -2.55 10.60
CA VAL A 222 -24.40 -2.04 10.55
C VAL A 222 -25.25 -2.78 11.58
N GLY A 223 -26.16 -2.08 12.23
CA GLY A 223 -27.17 -2.71 13.07
C GLY A 223 -27.93 -1.68 13.90
N GLU A 224 -28.98 -2.12 14.58
CA GLU A 224 -29.80 -1.25 15.42
C GLU A 224 -29.03 -0.70 16.64
N PRO A 225 -29.55 0.36 17.30
CA PRO A 225 -29.09 0.75 18.62
C PRO A 225 -29.19 -0.42 19.61
N ASN A 226 -28.18 -0.55 20.49
CA ASN A 226 -28.12 -1.58 21.55
C ASN A 226 -28.08 -3.05 21.08
N VAL A 227 -27.84 -3.28 19.78
CA VAL A 227 -27.63 -4.61 19.21
C VAL A 227 -26.29 -5.24 19.61
N GLY A 228 -25.37 -4.45 20.18
CA GLY A 228 -24.07 -4.90 20.68
C GLY A 228 -22.86 -4.59 19.77
N LYS A 229 -22.97 -3.62 18.85
CA LYS A 229 -21.88 -3.21 17.94
C LYS A 229 -20.58 -2.87 18.68
N SER A 230 -20.64 -1.97 19.67
CA SER A 230 -19.46 -1.55 20.43
C SER A 230 -18.84 -2.70 21.23
N SER A 231 -19.66 -3.60 21.77
CA SER A 231 -19.18 -4.81 22.45
C SER A 231 -18.44 -5.74 21.48
N LEU A 232 -18.99 -5.96 20.28
CA LEU A 232 -18.36 -6.78 19.26
C LEU A 232 -17.03 -6.18 18.80
N LEU A 233 -16.99 -4.86 18.57
CA LEU A 233 -15.76 -4.16 18.20
C LEU A 233 -14.66 -4.30 19.25
N ASN A 234 -15.01 -4.22 20.54
CA ASN A 234 -14.05 -4.41 21.61
C ASN A 234 -13.57 -5.87 21.64
N GLN A 235 -14.47 -6.84 21.51
CA GLN A 235 -14.09 -8.25 21.48
C GLN A 235 -13.18 -8.59 20.29
N LEU A 236 -13.44 -8.00 19.12
CA LEU A 236 -12.58 -8.14 17.95
C LEU A 236 -11.21 -7.47 18.14
N ALA A 237 -11.14 -6.37 18.90
CA ALA A 237 -9.92 -5.65 19.19
C ALA A 237 -9.06 -6.31 20.29
N GLU A 238 -9.67 -7.06 21.22
CA GLU A 238 -8.99 -7.60 22.41
C GLU A 238 -7.89 -8.64 22.13
N ASP A 239 -7.91 -9.33 20.98
CA ASP A 239 -6.96 -10.43 20.70
C ASP A 239 -5.72 -10.05 19.85
N ASP A 240 -5.69 -8.90 19.17
CA ASP A 240 -4.58 -8.53 18.25
C ASP A 240 -4.48 -7.00 18.04
N VAL A 241 -4.20 -6.26 19.12
CA VAL A 241 -3.96 -4.81 19.00
C VAL A 241 -2.60 -4.56 18.34
N ALA A 242 -2.60 -4.38 17.03
CA ALA A 242 -1.64 -3.48 16.39
C ALA A 242 -1.93 -2.07 16.90
N ILE A 243 -0.91 -1.46 17.52
CA ILE A 243 -0.87 -0.12 18.10
C ILE A 243 -1.93 0.82 17.51
N VAL A 244 -2.90 1.22 18.33
CA VAL A 244 -3.84 2.30 18.02
C VAL A 244 -3.02 3.57 17.86
N THR A 245 -2.81 4.03 16.63
CA THR A 245 -2.35 5.39 16.37
C THR A 245 -3.58 6.28 16.20
N GLU A 246 -3.79 7.17 17.16
CA GLU A 246 -4.50 8.41 16.87
C GLU A 246 -3.62 9.16 15.86
N ILE A 247 -4.00 9.20 14.58
CA ILE A 247 -3.31 10.04 13.61
C ILE A 247 -3.65 11.50 13.97
N PRO A 248 -2.73 12.30 14.53
CA PRO A 248 -3.05 13.65 14.93
C PRO A 248 -3.06 14.51 13.66
N GLY A 249 -4.24 14.88 13.17
CA GLY A 249 -4.37 15.76 12.00
C GLY A 249 -5.58 15.52 11.09
N THR A 250 -6.28 14.39 11.19
CA THR A 250 -7.54 14.17 10.45
C THR A 250 -8.71 14.69 11.26
N THR A 251 -8.82 16.01 11.37
CA THR A 251 -10.03 16.61 11.92
C THR A 251 -11.21 16.34 10.98
N ARG A 252 -12.18 15.52 11.43
CA ARG A 252 -13.62 15.45 11.05
C ARG A 252 -14.18 14.17 10.42
N ASP A 253 -13.43 13.07 10.39
CA ASP A 253 -13.91 11.82 9.79
C ASP A 253 -14.28 10.74 10.83
N SER A 254 -15.22 9.90 10.46
CA SER A 254 -15.87 8.83 11.23
C SER A 254 -14.94 8.09 12.20
N ILE A 255 -15.47 7.65 13.35
CA ILE A 255 -14.78 6.76 14.30
C ILE A 255 -14.48 5.42 13.59
N GLN A 256 -13.37 5.39 12.84
CA GLN A 256 -12.82 4.23 12.17
C GLN A 256 -11.89 3.54 13.16
N LYS A 257 -12.20 2.30 13.52
CA LYS A 257 -11.32 1.46 14.33
C LYS A 257 -10.58 0.51 13.40
N THR A 258 -9.26 0.47 13.52
CA THR A 258 -8.45 -0.53 12.83
C THR A 258 -8.14 -1.66 13.81
N ILE A 259 -8.52 -2.89 13.47
CA ILE A 259 -8.11 -4.11 14.16
C ILE A 259 -7.17 -4.91 13.26
N THR A 260 -6.47 -5.90 13.80
CA THR A 260 -5.69 -6.84 13.00
C THR A 260 -6.33 -8.22 13.06
N LEU A 261 -6.55 -8.86 11.91
CA LEU A 261 -7.00 -10.25 11.81
C LEU A 261 -5.95 -11.04 11.02
N ALA A 262 -5.32 -12.05 11.63
CA ALA A 262 -4.27 -12.86 10.98
C ALA A 262 -3.15 -12.03 10.30
N GLY A 263 -2.82 -10.86 10.86
CA GLY A 263 -1.83 -9.93 10.31
C GLY A 263 -2.34 -8.96 9.22
N ILE A 264 -3.63 -9.02 8.87
CA ILE A 264 -4.28 -8.10 7.93
C ILE A 264 -4.98 -6.97 8.71
N PRO A 265 -4.76 -5.70 8.33
CA PRO A 265 -5.54 -4.59 8.88
C PRO A 265 -7.01 -4.70 8.47
N VAL A 266 -7.94 -4.56 9.42
CA VAL A 266 -9.37 -4.46 9.14
C VAL A 266 -9.87 -3.13 9.68
N HIS A 267 -10.27 -2.26 8.76
CA HIS A 267 -10.79 -0.93 9.02
C HIS A 267 -12.30 -1.00 9.20
N ILE A 268 -12.76 -0.99 10.44
CA ILE A 268 -14.18 -1.07 10.77
C ILE A 268 -14.76 0.33 10.97
N ILE A 269 -15.77 0.65 10.17
CA ILE A 269 -16.56 1.88 10.27
C ILE A 269 -17.85 1.54 11.02
N ASP A 270 -18.04 2.13 12.21
CA ASP A 270 -19.27 1.95 13.00
C ASP A 270 -20.35 2.94 12.56
N THR A 271 -21.46 2.43 12.04
CA THR A 271 -22.58 3.29 11.60
C THR A 271 -23.39 3.88 12.75
N ALA A 272 -23.23 3.42 14.00
CA ALA A 272 -23.83 4.11 15.15
C ALA A 272 -23.19 5.47 15.41
N GLY A 273 -21.88 5.61 15.19
CA GLY A 273 -21.17 6.89 15.28
C GLY A 273 -21.50 7.86 14.14
N LEU A 274 -22.21 7.41 13.10
CA LEU A 274 -22.65 8.24 11.98
C LEU A 274 -24.02 8.90 12.20
N ARG A 275 -24.73 8.57 13.29
CA ARG A 275 -26.12 9.02 13.55
C ARG A 275 -26.28 10.07 14.66
N GLU A 276 -25.22 10.56 15.30
CA GLU A 276 -25.36 11.53 16.40
C GLU A 276 -25.23 12.99 15.95
N THR A 277 -26.37 13.66 15.66
CA THR A 277 -26.81 14.96 16.25
C THR A 277 -28.04 15.54 15.52
N SER A 278 -28.84 16.35 16.21
CA SER A 278 -30.16 16.84 15.80
C SER A 278 -30.11 17.98 14.77
N ASP A 279 -30.85 17.78 13.68
CA ASP A 279 -31.16 18.70 12.58
C ASP A 279 -29.97 19.23 11.72
N ILE A 280 -30.07 19.05 10.39
CA ILE A 280 -29.00 19.17 9.36
C ILE A 280 -27.96 18.05 9.40
N VAL A 281 -27.59 17.54 10.57
CA VAL A 281 -26.59 16.47 10.71
C VAL A 281 -27.13 15.10 10.28
N GLU A 282 -28.43 14.85 10.44
CA GLU A 282 -29.08 13.58 10.09
C GLU A 282 -28.99 13.24 8.59
N ARG A 283 -29.19 14.23 7.71
CA ARG A 283 -29.02 14.05 6.25
C ARG A 283 -27.58 13.74 5.87
N LYS A 284 -26.63 14.44 6.49
CA LYS A 284 -25.19 14.17 6.33
C LYS A 284 -24.82 12.79 6.90
N GLY A 285 -25.46 12.35 7.98
CA GLY A 285 -25.26 11.01 8.57
C GLY A 285 -25.71 9.88 7.64
N ILE A 286 -26.86 10.05 6.98
CA ILE A 286 -27.36 9.11 5.97
C ILE A 286 -26.46 9.11 4.72
N GLU A 287 -26.13 10.28 4.17
CA GLU A 287 -25.21 10.40 3.03
C GLU A 287 -23.83 9.78 3.33
N ARG A 288 -23.28 10.02 4.53
CA ARG A 288 -22.01 9.41 4.97
C ARG A 288 -22.09 7.90 5.12
N THR A 289 -23.20 7.39 5.66
CA THR A 289 -23.42 5.94 5.78
C THR A 289 -23.51 5.30 4.39
N GLN A 290 -24.20 5.94 3.44
CA GLN A 290 -24.27 5.47 2.05
C GLN A 290 -22.90 5.50 1.36
N VAL A 291 -22.10 6.55 1.57
CA VAL A 291 -20.72 6.62 1.04
C VAL A 291 -19.83 5.53 1.65
N ALA A 292 -19.92 5.31 2.96
CA ALA A 292 -19.16 4.25 3.64
C ALA A 292 -19.56 2.86 3.10
N ILE A 293 -20.85 2.58 2.98
CA ILE A 293 -21.36 1.33 2.39
C ILE A 293 -20.90 1.18 0.93
N LYS A 294 -20.93 2.25 0.14
CA LYS A 294 -20.47 2.24 -1.26
C LYS A 294 -18.97 1.97 -1.39
N ASN A 295 -18.17 2.38 -0.41
CA ASN A 295 -16.72 2.20 -0.42
C ASN A 295 -16.25 0.98 0.39
N ALA A 296 -17.15 0.25 1.05
CA ALA A 296 -16.82 -0.94 1.83
C ALA A 296 -16.49 -2.14 0.94
N ASP A 297 -15.51 -2.93 1.36
CA ASP A 297 -15.21 -4.25 0.78
C ASP A 297 -16.14 -5.31 1.37
N LEU A 298 -16.56 -5.12 2.63
CA LEU A 298 -17.38 -6.08 3.38
C LEU A 298 -18.44 -5.36 4.22
N LEU A 299 -19.66 -5.90 4.22
CA LEU A 299 -20.74 -5.47 5.11
C LEU A 299 -20.96 -6.49 6.23
N ILE A 300 -20.99 -6.01 7.48
CA ILE A 300 -21.28 -6.85 8.65
C ILE A 300 -22.57 -6.35 9.26
N ARG A 301 -23.67 -7.11 9.10
CA ARG A 301 -24.98 -6.78 9.67
C ARG A 301 -25.14 -7.47 11.00
N LEU A 302 -25.25 -6.71 12.08
CA LEU A 302 -25.46 -7.20 13.42
C LEU A 302 -26.95 -7.12 13.78
N THR A 303 -27.53 -8.24 14.22
CA THR A 303 -28.93 -8.39 14.65
C THR A 303 -28.97 -8.98 16.07
N ASP A 304 -29.91 -8.51 16.89
CA ASP A 304 -30.12 -8.99 18.25
C ASP A 304 -31.11 -10.14 18.22
N LEU A 305 -30.64 -11.37 18.48
CA LEU A 305 -31.47 -12.56 18.42
C LEU A 305 -32.46 -12.68 19.60
N SER A 306 -32.28 -11.89 20.65
CA SER A 306 -33.22 -11.86 21.79
C SER A 306 -34.48 -11.04 21.54
N ARG A 307 -34.56 -10.34 20.40
CA ARG A 307 -35.72 -9.52 20.01
C ARG A 307 -36.58 -10.23 18.96
N ASP A 308 -37.87 -9.95 18.95
CA ASP A 308 -38.78 -10.47 17.93
C ASP A 308 -38.46 -9.88 16.55
N ALA A 309 -38.49 -10.72 15.50
CA ALA A 309 -38.17 -10.33 14.14
C ALA A 309 -39.08 -9.22 13.55
N ALA A 310 -40.22 -8.95 14.20
CA ALA A 310 -41.15 -7.89 13.82
C ALA A 310 -40.67 -6.47 14.17
N ASP A 311 -39.66 -6.33 15.05
CA ASP A 311 -39.10 -5.04 15.45
C ASP A 311 -37.98 -4.53 14.52
N ASP A 312 -37.52 -5.32 13.55
CA ASP A 312 -36.44 -4.98 12.60
C ASP A 312 -36.95 -4.00 11.51
N THR A 313 -37.23 -2.78 11.94
CA THR A 313 -37.95 -1.73 11.18
C THR A 313 -37.04 -0.71 10.49
N ASN A 314 -35.71 -0.91 10.50
CA ASN A 314 -34.79 0.04 9.86
C ASN A 314 -34.94 -0.03 8.33
N GLU A 315 -35.60 0.94 7.71
CA GLU A 315 -35.63 1.13 6.24
C GLU A 315 -34.21 1.23 5.63
N ALA A 316 -33.24 1.70 6.41
CA ALA A 316 -31.82 1.70 6.03
C ALA A 316 -31.24 0.28 5.83
N LEU A 317 -31.81 -0.75 6.48
CA LEU A 317 -31.46 -2.17 6.32
C LEU A 317 -32.07 -2.80 5.06
N GLN A 318 -33.08 -2.17 4.44
CA GLN A 318 -33.69 -2.63 3.19
C GLN A 318 -33.03 -2.01 1.94
N ALA A 319 -32.28 -0.92 2.09
CA ALA A 319 -31.57 -0.24 1.01
C ALA A 319 -30.18 -0.83 0.69
N PHE A 320 -29.82 -1.96 1.30
CA PHE A 320 -28.56 -2.65 1.01
C PHE A 320 -28.65 -3.38 -0.33
N SER A 321 -27.91 -2.89 -1.34
CA SER A 321 -27.70 -3.64 -2.57
C SER A 321 -26.99 -4.96 -2.24
N MET A 322 -27.56 -6.08 -2.69
CA MET A 322 -27.01 -7.44 -2.52
C MET A 322 -25.71 -7.70 -3.29
N ASP A 323 -25.18 -6.71 -4.00
CA ASP A 323 -24.02 -6.85 -4.91
C ASP A 323 -22.67 -6.94 -4.18
N LYS A 324 -22.64 -6.78 -2.85
CA LYS A 324 -21.42 -6.84 -2.04
C LYS A 324 -21.39 -8.05 -1.10
N PRO A 325 -20.19 -8.58 -0.78
CA PRO A 325 -20.03 -9.57 0.28
C PRO A 325 -20.66 -9.04 1.56
N HIS A 326 -21.53 -9.84 2.18
CA HIS A 326 -22.19 -9.49 3.43
C HIS A 326 -22.21 -10.68 4.38
N ILE A 327 -21.99 -10.39 5.66
CA ILE A 327 -22.06 -11.35 6.75
C ILE A 327 -23.17 -10.89 7.69
N ASN A 328 -24.18 -11.73 7.89
CA ASN A 328 -25.18 -11.52 8.92
C ASN A 328 -24.67 -12.10 10.23
N VAL A 329 -24.75 -11.33 11.30
CA VAL A 329 -24.26 -11.68 12.62
C VAL A 329 -25.42 -11.63 13.59
N PHE A 330 -25.83 -12.79 14.07
CA PHE A 330 -26.87 -12.95 15.08
C PHE A 330 -26.21 -12.93 16.45
N ASN A 331 -26.31 -11.80 17.12
CA ASN A 331 -25.71 -11.53 18.42
C ASN A 331 -26.65 -11.91 19.59
N LYS A 332 -26.08 -12.04 20.78
CA LYS A 332 -26.75 -12.36 22.05
C LYS A 332 -27.33 -13.78 22.13
N ILE A 333 -26.63 -14.74 21.53
CA ILE A 333 -26.97 -16.17 21.64
C ILE A 333 -27.00 -16.66 23.10
N ASP A 334 -26.29 -15.97 24.00
CA ASP A 334 -26.28 -16.21 25.45
C ASP A 334 -27.63 -15.97 26.13
N LEU A 335 -28.55 -15.24 25.49
CA LEU A 335 -29.89 -14.97 26.02
C LEU A 335 -30.96 -15.94 25.50
N VAL A 336 -30.65 -16.73 24.48
CA VAL A 336 -31.60 -17.61 23.78
C VAL A 336 -31.13 -19.07 23.70
N ASP A 337 -30.17 -19.45 24.56
CA ASP A 337 -29.57 -20.79 24.66
C ASP A 337 -29.16 -21.39 23.30
N GLN A 338 -28.60 -20.55 22.41
CA GLN A 338 -28.09 -21.00 21.12
C GLN A 338 -26.57 -21.15 21.17
N VAL A 339 -26.06 -22.18 20.48
CA VAL A 339 -24.61 -22.42 20.36
C VAL A 339 -24.01 -21.57 19.22
N PRO A 340 -22.73 -21.16 19.34
CA PRO A 340 -22.01 -20.54 18.24
C PRO A 340 -21.98 -21.44 17.00
N LYS A 341 -22.29 -20.89 15.84
CA LYS A 341 -22.26 -21.62 14.56
C LYS A 341 -22.16 -20.67 13.38
N VAL A 342 -21.77 -21.21 12.23
CA VAL A 342 -21.86 -20.55 10.92
C VAL A 342 -22.83 -21.32 10.05
N GLU A 343 -23.76 -20.63 9.41
CA GLU A 343 -24.67 -21.18 8.41
C GLU A 343 -24.48 -20.43 7.09
N THR A 344 -24.19 -21.17 6.02
CA THR A 344 -24.00 -20.60 4.69
C THR A 344 -25.18 -21.01 3.82
N HIS A 345 -25.95 -20.03 3.35
CA HIS A 345 -27.07 -20.24 2.44
C HIS A 345 -26.85 -19.43 1.16
N GLU A 346 -26.64 -20.10 0.04
CA GLU A 346 -26.29 -19.48 -1.25
C GLU A 346 -25.08 -18.53 -1.11
N ASN A 347 -25.30 -17.22 -1.23
CA ASN A 347 -24.30 -16.16 -1.10
C ASN A 347 -24.35 -15.43 0.26
N THR A 348 -25.10 -15.95 1.23
CA THR A 348 -25.27 -15.33 2.54
C THR A 348 -24.55 -16.16 3.62
N VAL A 349 -23.73 -15.49 4.42
CA VAL A 349 -23.01 -16.09 5.55
C VAL A 349 -23.65 -15.59 6.84
N ASN A 350 -24.21 -16.50 7.63
CA ASN A 350 -24.84 -16.22 8.91
C ASN A 350 -23.94 -16.71 10.04
N VAL A 351 -23.51 -15.82 10.93
CA VAL A 351 -22.66 -16.13 12.08
C VAL A 351 -23.44 -15.89 13.36
N TYR A 352 -23.50 -16.89 14.23
CA TYR A 352 -24.19 -16.82 15.51
C TYR A 352 -23.14 -16.67 16.61
N LEU A 353 -23.20 -15.57 17.38
CA LEU A 353 -22.20 -15.25 18.40
C LEU A 353 -22.77 -14.49 19.61
N SER A 354 -21.97 -14.39 20.67
CA SER A 354 -22.22 -13.53 21.82
C SER A 354 -21.06 -12.56 21.99
N ALA A 355 -21.28 -11.31 21.59
CA ALA A 355 -20.30 -10.23 21.76
C ALA A 355 -20.00 -9.89 23.23
N LYS A 356 -20.84 -10.36 24.18
CA LYS A 356 -20.65 -10.17 25.62
C LYS A 356 -19.70 -11.21 26.21
N THR A 357 -19.75 -12.45 25.72
CA THR A 357 -18.98 -13.57 26.27
C THR A 357 -17.77 -13.95 25.41
N GLY A 358 -17.71 -13.47 24.16
CA GLY A 358 -16.70 -13.84 23.16
C GLY A 358 -17.02 -15.13 22.41
N ALA A 359 -18.07 -15.87 22.79
CA ALA A 359 -18.44 -17.11 22.12
C ALA A 359 -18.82 -16.86 20.65
N GLY A 360 -18.15 -17.55 19.72
CA GLY A 360 -18.39 -17.42 18.27
C GLY A 360 -17.72 -16.25 17.58
N VAL A 361 -16.94 -15.41 18.28
CA VAL A 361 -16.23 -14.29 17.65
C VAL A 361 -15.12 -14.77 16.73
N GLU A 362 -14.44 -15.87 17.05
CA GLU A 362 -13.43 -16.46 16.15
C GLU A 362 -14.03 -16.88 14.80
N LEU A 363 -15.24 -17.46 14.83
CA LEU A 363 -15.96 -17.82 13.61
C LEU A 363 -16.21 -16.58 12.73
N LEU A 364 -16.53 -15.43 13.33
CA LEU A 364 -16.66 -14.18 12.59
C LEU A 364 -15.32 -13.74 12.00
N ARG A 365 -14.19 -13.86 12.73
CA ARG A 365 -12.86 -13.51 12.21
C ARG A 365 -12.53 -14.33 10.96
N GLU A 366 -12.75 -15.64 10.99
CA GLU A 366 -12.54 -16.54 9.85
C GLU A 366 -13.40 -16.15 8.66
N GLN A 367 -14.69 -15.83 8.88
CA GLN A 367 -15.59 -15.44 7.79
C GLN A 367 -15.23 -14.06 7.20
N ILE A 368 -14.76 -13.10 7.99
CA ILE A 368 -14.26 -11.81 7.48
C ILE A 368 -13.08 -12.04 6.54
N LEU A 369 -12.10 -12.86 6.96
CA LEU A 369 -10.93 -13.20 6.16
C LEU A 369 -11.32 -13.93 4.86
N HIS A 370 -12.21 -14.92 4.97
CA HIS A 370 -12.70 -15.67 3.82
C HIS A 370 -13.46 -14.77 2.82
N ALA A 371 -14.33 -13.89 3.30
CA ALA A 371 -15.08 -12.96 2.45
C ALA A 371 -14.18 -11.96 1.72
N ALA A 372 -13.04 -11.59 2.31
CA ALA A 372 -12.03 -10.76 1.67
C ALA A 372 -11.12 -11.54 0.68
N GLY A 373 -11.31 -12.86 0.53
CA GLY A 373 -10.48 -13.70 -0.33
C GLY A 373 -9.10 -14.00 0.26
N TRP A 374 -8.91 -13.83 1.57
CA TRP A 374 -7.65 -14.19 2.22
C TRP A 374 -7.48 -15.70 2.29
N GLN A 375 -6.33 -16.19 1.83
CA GLN A 375 -6.00 -17.60 1.85
C GLN A 375 -4.95 -17.86 2.95
N THR A 376 -5.40 -18.40 4.08
CA THR A 376 -4.58 -18.70 5.27
C THR A 376 -3.37 -19.60 5.00
N GLY A 377 -3.35 -20.35 3.88
CA GLY A 377 -2.25 -21.23 3.47
C GLY A 377 -1.14 -20.59 2.62
N GLN A 378 -1.35 -19.39 2.06
CA GLN A 378 -0.35 -18.69 1.21
C GLN A 378 0.49 -17.67 2.00
N ALA A 379 0.31 -17.60 3.32
CA ALA A 379 1.04 -16.74 4.24
C ALA A 379 2.50 -17.19 4.46
N GLY A 380 3.30 -17.38 3.39
CA GLY A 380 4.69 -17.84 3.51
C GLY A 380 5.52 -17.74 2.23
N GLU A 381 6.71 -17.12 2.37
CA GLU A 381 7.84 -16.95 1.41
C GLU A 381 7.61 -16.21 0.06
N GLY A 382 6.45 -16.32 -0.59
CA GLY A 382 6.17 -15.72 -1.90
C GLY A 382 5.47 -14.35 -1.91
N LEU A 383 4.95 -13.90 -0.77
CA LEU A 383 4.19 -12.64 -0.66
C LEU A 383 5.08 -11.40 -0.82
N PHE A 384 4.60 -10.46 -1.63
CA PHE A 384 5.13 -9.12 -1.84
C PHE A 384 4.01 -8.09 -1.71
N MET A 385 4.34 -6.86 -1.34
CA MET A 385 3.36 -5.75 -1.33
C MET A 385 2.99 -5.38 -2.76
N ALA A 386 1.69 -5.16 -3.00
CA ALA A 386 1.17 -4.76 -4.31
C ALA A 386 0.07 -3.71 -4.17
N ARG A 387 0.17 -2.66 -4.99
CA ARG A 387 -0.80 -1.57 -5.07
C ARG A 387 -1.87 -1.88 -6.13
N GLN A 388 -2.97 -1.15 -6.07
CA GLN A 388 -4.05 -1.23 -7.06
C GLN A 388 -3.53 -1.12 -8.50
N ARG A 389 -2.59 -0.19 -8.77
CA ARG A 389 -2.00 -0.05 -10.12
C ARG A 389 -1.25 -1.31 -10.59
N HIS A 390 -0.64 -2.06 -9.66
CA HIS A 390 0.06 -3.30 -10.01
C HIS A 390 -0.95 -4.38 -10.40
N LEU A 391 -2.04 -4.50 -9.64
CA LEU A 391 -3.15 -5.41 -9.96
C LEU A 391 -3.74 -5.08 -11.33
N GLU A 392 -4.03 -3.80 -11.60
CA GLU A 392 -4.55 -3.35 -12.90
C GLU A 392 -3.60 -3.69 -14.06
N ALA A 393 -2.30 -3.45 -13.89
CA ALA A 393 -1.30 -3.82 -14.89
C ALA A 393 -1.25 -5.34 -15.15
N LEU A 394 -1.26 -6.15 -14.08
CA LEU A 394 -1.28 -7.62 -14.18
C LEU A 394 -2.56 -8.13 -14.85
N GLU A 395 -3.72 -7.53 -14.55
CA GLU A 395 -5.00 -7.87 -15.16
C GLU A 395 -5.07 -7.48 -16.64
N HIS A 396 -4.52 -6.32 -17.01
CA HIS A 396 -4.36 -5.94 -18.40
C HIS A 396 -3.44 -6.91 -19.14
N THR A 397 -2.30 -7.28 -18.56
CA THR A 397 -1.42 -8.31 -19.11
C THR A 397 -2.17 -9.63 -19.30
N ARG A 398 -2.96 -10.07 -18.31
CA ARG A 398 -3.75 -11.31 -18.39
C ARG A 398 -4.77 -11.27 -19.52
N THR A 399 -5.45 -10.13 -19.69
CA THR A 399 -6.41 -9.92 -20.77
C THR A 399 -5.74 -10.06 -22.14
N HIS A 400 -4.58 -9.42 -22.34
CA HIS A 400 -3.82 -9.54 -23.58
C HIS A 400 -3.28 -10.95 -23.82
N LEU A 401 -2.79 -11.64 -22.79
CA LEU A 401 -2.36 -13.05 -22.90
C LEU A 401 -3.52 -14.00 -23.24
N ASN A 402 -4.73 -13.72 -22.77
CA ASN A 402 -5.91 -14.49 -23.13
C ASN A 402 -6.27 -14.31 -24.61
N ARG A 403 -6.25 -13.08 -25.13
CA ARG A 403 -6.45 -12.78 -26.56
C ARG A 403 -5.35 -13.39 -27.43
N ALA A 404 -4.10 -13.27 -27.01
CA ALA A 404 -2.97 -13.94 -27.64
C ALA A 404 -3.23 -15.46 -27.76
N SER A 405 -3.75 -16.09 -26.70
CA SER A 405 -4.08 -17.52 -26.72
C SER A 405 -5.27 -17.89 -27.61
N GLU A 406 -6.13 -16.92 -27.96
CA GLU A 406 -7.19 -17.12 -28.95
C GLU A 406 -6.60 -17.05 -30.36
N HIS A 407 -5.78 -16.05 -30.65
CA HIS A 407 -5.09 -15.87 -31.94
C HIS A 407 -4.08 -16.97 -32.23
N SER A 408 -3.44 -17.56 -31.22
CA SER A 408 -2.47 -18.65 -31.42
C SER A 408 -3.07 -19.93 -32.01
N LYS A 409 -4.40 -20.04 -32.03
CA LYS A 409 -5.13 -21.17 -32.63
C LYS A 409 -5.23 -21.09 -34.16
N ASN A 410 -5.02 -19.90 -34.73
CA ASN A 410 -5.16 -19.65 -36.16
C ASN A 410 -3.92 -18.95 -36.71
N GLU A 411 -3.20 -19.61 -37.62
CA GLU A 411 -1.95 -19.10 -38.18
C GLU A 411 -2.10 -17.76 -38.90
N THR A 412 -3.27 -17.49 -39.50
CA THR A 412 -3.52 -16.22 -40.18
C THR A 412 -3.62 -15.02 -39.22
N GLU A 413 -3.70 -15.26 -37.92
CA GLU A 413 -3.83 -14.25 -36.88
C GLU A 413 -2.52 -14.02 -36.11
N TRP A 414 -1.39 -14.57 -36.56
CA TRP A 414 -0.12 -14.45 -35.84
C TRP A 414 0.41 -13.01 -35.71
N VAL A 415 0.04 -12.13 -36.64
CA VAL A 415 0.31 -10.69 -36.52
C VAL A 415 -0.47 -10.09 -35.33
N LEU A 416 -1.71 -10.54 -35.10
CA LEU A 416 -2.50 -10.11 -33.94
C LEU A 416 -1.95 -10.72 -32.64
N LEU A 417 -1.51 -11.98 -32.68
CA LEU A 417 -0.79 -12.61 -31.57
C LEU A 417 0.45 -11.78 -31.16
N ALA A 418 1.28 -11.39 -32.13
CA ALA A 418 2.48 -10.61 -31.87
C ALA A 418 2.16 -9.24 -31.23
N GLU A 419 1.10 -8.59 -31.71
CA GLU A 419 0.63 -7.31 -31.16
C GLU A 419 0.08 -7.45 -29.73
N GLU A 420 -0.74 -8.47 -29.46
CA GLU A 420 -1.26 -8.73 -28.11
C GLU A 420 -0.11 -9.02 -27.11
N LEU A 421 0.96 -9.73 -27.53
CA LEU A 421 2.14 -9.93 -26.69
C LEU A 421 2.94 -8.64 -26.45
N ARG A 422 3.00 -7.73 -27.42
CA ARG A 422 3.61 -6.40 -27.25
C ARG A 422 2.85 -5.60 -26.19
N LEU A 423 1.53 -5.55 -26.30
CA LEU A 423 0.66 -4.86 -25.34
C LEU A 423 0.75 -5.47 -23.93
N ALA A 424 0.81 -6.81 -23.83
CA ALA A 424 1.02 -7.51 -22.57
C ALA A 424 2.36 -7.11 -21.90
N GLN A 425 3.43 -7.02 -22.69
CA GLN A 425 4.76 -6.59 -22.22
C GLN A 425 4.75 -5.13 -21.76
N ASP A 426 4.11 -4.22 -22.50
CA ASP A 426 4.04 -2.80 -22.17
C ASP A 426 3.29 -2.60 -20.84
N ALA A 427 2.14 -3.27 -20.67
CA ALA A 427 1.39 -3.27 -19.42
C ALA A 427 2.23 -3.77 -18.24
N LEU A 428 2.94 -4.88 -18.42
CA LEU A 428 3.79 -5.47 -17.37
C LEU A 428 4.99 -4.58 -17.02
N SER A 429 5.63 -3.97 -18.02
CA SER A 429 6.79 -3.09 -17.86
C SER A 429 6.44 -1.75 -17.19
N SER A 430 5.17 -1.35 -17.20
CA SER A 430 4.69 -0.18 -16.48
C SER A 430 4.81 -0.32 -14.95
N ILE A 431 4.85 -1.56 -14.42
CA ILE A 431 4.96 -1.84 -12.99
C ILE A 431 6.30 -1.33 -12.43
N THR A 432 7.42 -1.63 -13.11
CA THR A 432 8.77 -1.24 -12.68
C THR A 432 9.18 0.18 -13.11
N GLY A 433 8.35 0.84 -13.94
CA GLY A 433 8.58 2.22 -14.35
C GLY A 433 9.59 2.41 -15.49
N ARG A 434 9.98 1.35 -16.20
CA ARG A 434 11.00 1.41 -17.27
C ARG A 434 10.56 2.16 -18.55
N PHE A 435 9.29 2.56 -18.68
CA PHE A 435 8.76 3.20 -19.90
C PHE A 435 8.05 4.55 -19.71
N THR A 436 8.35 5.25 -18.61
CA THR A 436 7.99 6.66 -18.32
C THR A 436 6.48 6.99 -18.23
N ALA A 437 6.08 7.52 -17.07
CA ALA A 437 4.88 8.33 -16.93
C ALA A 437 5.17 9.48 -15.95
N ASP A 438 5.56 10.64 -16.47
CA ASP A 438 5.85 11.84 -15.66
C ASP A 438 4.65 12.25 -14.79
N ASP A 439 3.42 11.96 -15.25
CA ASP A 439 2.18 12.26 -14.51
C ASP A 439 1.96 11.30 -13.33
N LEU A 440 2.38 10.03 -13.45
CA LEU A 440 2.21 9.01 -12.40
C LEU A 440 3.18 9.26 -11.22
N LEU A 441 4.37 9.80 -11.52
CA LEU A 441 5.37 10.14 -10.51
C LEU A 441 4.84 11.22 -9.56
N GLY A 442 4.20 12.25 -10.08
CA GLY A 442 3.63 13.32 -9.26
C GLY A 442 2.62 12.80 -8.24
N GLU A 443 1.71 11.91 -8.66
CA GLU A 443 0.71 11.35 -7.75
C GLU A 443 1.32 10.41 -6.71
N ILE A 444 2.23 9.51 -7.10
CA ILE A 444 2.86 8.56 -6.17
C ILE A 444 3.65 9.28 -5.08
N PHE A 445 4.57 10.17 -5.46
CA PHE A 445 5.47 10.81 -4.50
C PHE A 445 4.78 11.90 -3.66
N SER A 446 3.65 12.46 -4.13
CA SER A 446 2.86 13.41 -3.33
C SER A 446 2.28 12.80 -2.04
N ARG A 447 2.11 11.47 -1.99
CA ARG A 447 1.57 10.75 -0.83
C ARG A 447 2.64 10.43 0.22
N PHE A 448 3.92 10.65 -0.07
CA PHE A 448 5.02 10.37 0.85
C PHE A 448 5.17 11.49 1.89
N CYS A 449 5.80 11.19 3.03
CA CYS A 449 6.19 12.22 4.00
C CYS A 449 7.28 13.15 3.44
N ILE A 450 7.30 14.40 3.92
CA ILE A 450 8.41 15.33 3.68
C ILE A 450 9.65 14.83 4.45
N GLY A 451 10.83 14.82 3.82
CA GLY A 451 12.09 14.33 4.41
C GLY A 451 12.49 12.90 3.99
N LYS A 452 11.64 12.26 3.21
CA LYS A 452 11.91 11.09 2.39
C LYS A 452 11.51 11.42 0.96
#